data_AF-A0A241V6Y0-F1
#
_entry.id   AF-A0A241V6Y0-F1
#
_cell.length_a   1.000
_cell.length_b   1.000
_cell.length_c   1.000
_cell.angle_alpha   90.00
_cell.angle_beta   90.00
_cell.angle_gamma   90.00
#
_symmetry.space_group_name_H-M   'P 1'
#
loop_
_entity.id
_entity.type
_entity.pdbx_description
1 polymer ?
#
loop_
_entity_poly.entity_id
_entity_poly.type
_entity_poly.pdbx_seq_one_letter_code
_entity_poly.pdbx_strand_id
1 'polypeptide(L)'
;MKTLKLRIKDKHCKVLEQLASEVNLVWNYVNDLSFKHLKRTGDFFSAFDMTKYTKGTSKLCGLHSQTVQRITEEYVDKRRQHKKAKLKWRVSNKKSARRSLGWIPFKKVAIKYADGYVQYGKHQFKLRDSYGIGKYSVRTGSFVEDSRGRWYVCLVVDSTKAEKPTATKAIGIDLGLKDIATCSDGTVISNPKFYRKYEKKLRIAQRARNKKRVRALHAKIANSRKDHLHKASTLLVKE
;
A
#
# COMPACT_ATOMS: atom_id res chain seq x y z
N MET A 1 -14.21 8.77 -1.55
CA MET A 1 -13.65 7.61 -0.82
C MET A 1 -12.35 8.03 -0.16
N LYS A 2 -12.06 7.54 1.05
CA LYS A 2 -10.81 7.84 1.78
C LYS A 2 -10.12 6.53 2.13
N THR A 3 -8.79 6.52 2.19
CA THR A 3 -8.02 5.35 2.65
C THR A 3 -7.44 5.61 4.03
N LEU A 4 -7.86 4.83 5.02
CA LEU A 4 -7.30 4.84 6.37
C LEU A 4 -6.14 3.84 6.44
N LYS A 5 -4.98 4.28 6.96
CA LYS A 5 -3.80 3.41 7.14
C LYS A 5 -3.50 3.25 8.62
N LEU A 6 -3.76 2.06 9.15
CA LEU A 6 -3.61 1.77 10.58
C LEU A 6 -2.48 0.79 10.84
N ARG A 7 -1.74 1.04 11.92
CA ARG A 7 -0.59 0.24 12.29
C ARG A 7 -1.02 -1.03 13.02
N ILE A 8 -0.54 -2.20 12.59
CA ILE A 8 -0.75 -3.48 13.29
C ILE A 8 0.35 -3.67 14.34
N LYS A 9 0.09 -4.34 15.47
CA LYS A 9 1.13 -4.66 16.44
C LYS A 9 2.13 -5.69 15.90
N ASP A 10 3.41 -5.55 16.25
CA ASP A 10 4.51 -6.36 15.69
C ASP A 10 4.46 -7.86 16.02
N LYS A 11 3.75 -8.25 17.09
CA LYS A 11 3.54 -9.67 17.44
C LYS A 11 2.89 -10.49 16.31
N HIS A 12 2.19 -9.83 15.39
CA HIS A 12 1.47 -10.48 14.29
C HIS A 12 2.29 -10.60 13.00
N CYS A 13 3.51 -10.06 12.94
CA CYS A 13 4.29 -9.99 11.70
C CYS A 13 4.54 -11.37 11.06
N LYS A 14 4.86 -12.41 11.86
CA LYS A 14 5.14 -13.75 11.33
C LYS A 14 3.97 -14.33 10.53
N VAL A 15 2.75 -14.19 11.06
CA VAL A 15 1.52 -14.68 10.40
C VAL A 15 1.27 -13.91 9.11
N LEU A 16 1.40 -12.58 9.14
CA LEU A 16 1.22 -11.74 7.95
C LEU A 16 2.26 -12.00 6.86
N GLU A 17 3.50 -12.30 7.24
CA GLU A 17 4.56 -12.67 6.31
C GLU A 17 4.28 -14.01 5.63
N GLN A 18 3.74 -15.00 6.35
CA GLN A 18 3.30 -16.26 5.77
C GLN A 18 2.17 -16.02 4.77
N LEU A 19 1.09 -15.35 5.20
CA LEU A 19 -0.05 -15.05 4.34
C LEU A 19 0.35 -14.27 3.08
N ALA A 20 1.28 -13.31 3.18
CA ALA A 20 1.76 -12.59 2.00
C ALA A 20 2.65 -13.45 1.08
N SER A 21 3.33 -14.46 1.63
CA SER A 21 4.08 -15.42 0.82
C SER A 21 3.13 -16.29 0.00
N GLU A 22 2.01 -16.69 0.59
CA GLU A 22 0.91 -17.39 -0.10
C GLU A 22 0.26 -16.50 -1.17
N VAL A 23 0.00 -15.22 -0.86
CA VAL A 23 -0.51 -14.26 -1.86
C VAL A 23 0.45 -14.12 -3.04
N ASN A 24 1.77 -14.07 -2.79
CA ASN A 24 2.77 -14.04 -3.86
C ASN A 24 2.73 -15.32 -4.70
N LEU A 25 2.54 -16.49 -4.09
CA LEU A 25 2.42 -17.76 -4.80
C LEU A 25 1.22 -17.72 -5.77
N VAL A 26 0.05 -17.33 -5.28
CA VAL A 26 -1.17 -17.19 -6.11
C VAL A 26 -0.95 -16.18 -7.23
N TRP A 27 -0.40 -15.01 -6.92
CA TRP A 27 -0.08 -13.97 -7.91
C TRP A 27 0.82 -14.49 -9.03
N ASN A 28 1.89 -15.19 -8.65
CA ASN A 28 2.86 -15.72 -9.60
C ASN A 28 2.26 -16.82 -10.47
N TYR A 29 1.42 -17.69 -9.90
CA TYR A 29 0.68 -18.70 -10.64
C TYR A 29 -0.22 -18.06 -11.70
N VAL A 30 -1.07 -17.09 -11.33
CA VAL A 30 -1.97 -16.46 -12.31
C VAL A 30 -1.21 -15.64 -13.36
N ASN A 31 -0.09 -15.02 -12.99
CA ASN A 31 0.76 -14.31 -13.94
C ASN A 31 1.39 -15.25 -14.98
N ASP A 32 1.83 -16.43 -14.56
CA ASP A 32 2.38 -17.43 -15.48
C ASP A 32 1.30 -18.10 -16.33
N LEU A 33 0.17 -18.46 -15.72
CA LEU A 33 -1.01 -19.02 -16.39
C LEU A 33 -1.52 -18.08 -17.49
N SER A 34 -1.69 -16.79 -17.17
CA SER A 34 -2.13 -15.78 -18.14
C SER A 34 -1.16 -15.63 -19.31
N PHE A 35 0.14 -15.71 -19.05
CA PHE A 35 1.14 -15.59 -20.11
C PHE A 35 1.18 -16.83 -21.00
N LYS A 36 1.01 -18.04 -20.42
CA LYS A 36 0.89 -19.29 -21.18
C LYS A 36 -0.36 -19.32 -22.05
N HIS A 37 -1.49 -18.82 -21.54
CA HIS A 37 -2.72 -18.71 -22.32
C HIS A 37 -2.55 -17.75 -23.50
N LEU A 38 -2.03 -16.54 -23.26
CA LEU A 38 -1.73 -15.57 -24.31
C LEU A 38 -0.88 -16.18 -25.44
N LYS A 39 0.16 -16.94 -25.09
CA LYS A 39 1.02 -17.60 -26.08
C LYS A 39 0.30 -18.64 -26.94
N ARG A 40 -0.78 -19.23 -26.43
CA ARG A 40 -1.52 -20.31 -27.10
C ARG A 40 -2.70 -19.79 -27.91
N THR A 41 -3.43 -18.81 -27.39
CA THR A 41 -4.68 -18.32 -28.00
C THR A 41 -4.54 -16.96 -28.66
N GLY A 42 -3.51 -16.19 -28.31
CA GLY A 42 -3.41 -14.76 -28.67
C GLY A 42 -4.20 -13.85 -27.75
N ASP A 43 -5.02 -14.41 -26.85
CA ASP A 43 -5.93 -13.67 -25.99
C ASP A 43 -5.50 -13.59 -24.53
N PHE A 44 -5.96 -12.54 -23.83
CA PHE A 44 -5.76 -12.41 -22.40
C PHE A 44 -6.96 -12.93 -21.62
N PHE A 45 -6.70 -13.67 -20.54
CA PHE A 45 -7.74 -14.02 -19.59
C PHE A 45 -8.43 -12.80 -18.98
N SER A 46 -9.75 -12.90 -18.80
CA SER A 46 -10.49 -12.04 -17.88
C SER A 46 -10.26 -12.47 -16.43
N ALA A 47 -10.60 -11.59 -15.48
CA ALA A 47 -10.53 -11.95 -14.07
C ALA A 47 -11.45 -13.13 -13.73
N PHE A 48 -12.60 -13.22 -14.41
CA PHE A 48 -13.57 -14.30 -14.24
C PHE A 48 -13.01 -15.65 -14.71
N ASP A 49 -12.36 -15.70 -15.88
CA ASP A 49 -11.77 -16.94 -16.41
C ASP A 49 -10.71 -17.51 -15.46
N MET A 50 -9.88 -16.64 -14.89
CA MET A 50 -8.86 -17.03 -13.92
C MET A 50 -9.45 -17.66 -12.66
N THR A 51 -10.66 -17.27 -12.23
CA THR A 51 -11.26 -17.82 -11.00
C THR A 51 -11.50 -19.32 -11.09
N LYS A 52 -11.75 -19.86 -12.30
CA LYS A 52 -11.92 -21.29 -12.55
C LYS A 52 -10.66 -22.08 -12.18
N TYR A 53 -9.49 -21.51 -12.48
CA TYR A 53 -8.17 -22.12 -12.23
C TYR A 53 -7.66 -21.93 -10.80
N THR A 54 -8.20 -20.96 -10.07
CA THR A 54 -7.85 -20.71 -8.65
C THR A 54 -8.87 -21.27 -7.67
N LYS A 55 -9.81 -22.11 -8.14
CA LYS A 55 -10.82 -22.74 -7.30
C LYS A 55 -10.15 -23.69 -6.30
N GLY A 56 -10.53 -23.60 -5.03
CA GLY A 56 -9.97 -24.45 -3.95
C GLY A 56 -8.64 -23.95 -3.36
N THR A 57 -7.91 -23.05 -4.03
CA THR A 57 -6.63 -22.50 -3.55
C THR A 57 -6.74 -21.85 -2.17
N SER A 58 -7.90 -21.30 -1.81
CA SER A 58 -8.15 -20.71 -0.49
C SER A 58 -7.87 -21.69 0.66
N LYS A 59 -8.24 -22.97 0.50
CA LYS A 59 -8.01 -23.99 1.54
C LYS A 59 -6.53 -24.35 1.68
N LEU A 60 -5.84 -24.49 0.55
CA LEU A 60 -4.42 -24.86 0.50
C LEU A 60 -3.50 -23.76 1.04
N CYS A 61 -3.78 -22.51 0.65
CA CYS A 61 -2.97 -21.34 1.02
C CYS A 61 -3.41 -20.68 2.34
N GLY A 62 -4.44 -21.18 3.01
CA GLY A 62 -5.00 -20.53 4.22
C GLY A 62 -5.51 -19.09 3.98
N LEU A 63 -5.85 -18.75 2.74
CA LEU A 63 -6.35 -17.43 2.35
C LEU A 63 -7.87 -17.42 2.30
N HIS A 64 -8.49 -16.27 2.57
CA HIS A 64 -9.92 -16.11 2.33
C HIS A 64 -10.22 -16.21 0.83
N SER A 65 -11.33 -16.85 0.42
CA SER A 65 -11.68 -17.04 -0.99
C SER A 65 -11.78 -15.71 -1.77
N GLN A 66 -12.38 -14.70 -1.14
CA GLN A 66 -12.47 -13.33 -1.69
C GLN A 66 -11.11 -12.64 -1.85
N THR A 67 -10.08 -13.04 -1.09
CA THR A 67 -8.71 -12.56 -1.29
C THR A 67 -8.13 -13.14 -2.57
N VAL A 68 -8.32 -14.44 -2.82
CA VAL A 68 -7.87 -15.09 -4.07
C VAL A 68 -8.51 -14.43 -5.28
N GLN A 69 -9.83 -14.18 -5.24
CA GLN A 69 -10.52 -13.43 -6.29
C GLN A 69 -9.98 -12.01 -6.44
N ARG A 70 -9.69 -11.32 -5.33
CA ARG A 70 -9.12 -9.97 -5.42
C ARG A 70 -7.71 -9.96 -6.03
N ILE A 71 -6.92 -11.02 -5.84
CA ILE A 71 -5.61 -11.16 -6.47
C ILE A 71 -5.75 -11.25 -7.99
N THR A 72 -6.71 -12.02 -8.50
CA THR A 72 -6.93 -12.17 -9.95
C THR A 72 -7.43 -10.87 -10.58
N GLU A 73 -8.36 -10.18 -9.93
CA GLU A 73 -8.82 -8.85 -10.33
C GLU A 73 -7.66 -7.85 -10.40
N GLU A 74 -6.87 -7.75 -9.32
CA GLU A 74 -5.73 -6.83 -9.27
C GLU A 74 -4.69 -7.16 -10.34
N TYR A 75 -4.44 -8.44 -10.61
CA TYR A 75 -3.54 -8.85 -11.69
C TYR A 75 -3.99 -8.30 -13.04
N VAL A 76 -5.27 -8.50 -13.39
CA VAL A 76 -5.84 -8.04 -14.66
C VAL A 76 -5.80 -6.52 -14.75
N ASP A 77 -6.18 -5.82 -13.68
CA ASP A 77 -6.13 -4.36 -13.60
C ASP A 77 -4.71 -3.83 -13.83
N LYS A 78 -3.71 -4.39 -13.14
CA LYS A 78 -2.31 -3.95 -13.28
C LYS A 78 -1.73 -4.30 -14.63
N ARG A 79 -2.08 -5.45 -15.19
CA ARG A 79 -1.67 -5.85 -16.54
C ARG A 79 -2.16 -4.85 -17.58
N ARG A 80 -3.45 -4.48 -17.52
CA ARG A 80 -4.08 -3.48 -18.39
C ARG A 80 -3.47 -2.09 -18.18
N GLN A 81 -3.38 -1.64 -16.92
CA GLN A 81 -2.81 -0.34 -16.55
C GLN A 81 -1.39 -0.14 -17.09
N HIS A 82 -0.55 -1.17 -17.00
CA HIS A 82 0.85 -1.08 -17.44
C HIS A 82 1.09 -1.56 -18.87
N LYS A 83 0.04 -2.00 -19.59
CA LYS A 83 0.12 -2.51 -20.96
C LYS A 83 1.24 -3.56 -21.13
N LYS A 84 1.27 -4.57 -20.24
CA LYS A 84 2.29 -5.64 -20.27
C LYS A 84 1.66 -7.01 -20.53
N ALA A 85 2.36 -7.85 -21.27
CA ALA A 85 1.96 -9.26 -21.47
C ALA A 85 2.19 -10.11 -20.20
N LYS A 86 3.28 -9.84 -19.47
CA LYS A 86 3.62 -10.51 -18.21
C LYS A 86 4.08 -9.48 -17.18
N LEU A 87 3.61 -9.60 -15.94
CA LEU A 87 4.03 -8.73 -14.83
C LEU A 87 5.27 -9.31 -14.14
N LYS A 88 5.94 -8.49 -13.32
CA LYS A 88 7.11 -8.94 -12.54
C LYS A 88 6.71 -9.99 -11.51
N TRP A 89 7.58 -10.98 -11.35
CA TRP A 89 7.45 -12.01 -10.32
C TRP A 89 7.56 -11.40 -8.93
N ARG A 90 6.72 -11.87 -8.00
CA ARG A 90 6.79 -11.48 -6.59
C ARG A 90 7.65 -12.46 -5.80
N VAL A 91 8.70 -11.98 -5.16
CA VAL A 91 9.70 -12.81 -4.49
C VAL A 91 9.49 -12.79 -2.98
N SER A 92 9.25 -13.97 -2.39
CA SER A 92 8.99 -14.09 -0.95
C SER A 92 10.26 -14.23 -0.09
N ASN A 93 11.37 -14.73 -0.67
CA ASN A 93 12.62 -14.99 0.06
C ASN A 93 13.19 -13.72 0.71
N LYS A 94 13.27 -13.69 2.05
CA LYS A 94 13.77 -12.56 2.85
C LYS A 94 15.24 -12.22 2.65
N LYS A 95 16.05 -13.18 2.24
CA LYS A 95 17.48 -12.98 1.97
C LYS A 95 17.71 -12.38 0.57
N SER A 96 16.73 -12.46 -0.32
CA SER A 96 16.85 -11.93 -1.68
C SER A 96 16.81 -10.41 -1.70
N ALA A 97 17.74 -9.79 -2.43
CA ALA A 97 17.69 -8.35 -2.72
C ALA A 97 16.46 -7.95 -3.55
N ARG A 98 15.82 -8.92 -4.23
CA ARG A 98 14.61 -8.72 -5.04
C ARG A 98 13.32 -9.01 -4.27
N ARG A 99 13.39 -9.23 -2.94
CA ARG A 99 12.22 -9.50 -2.12
C ARG A 99 11.15 -8.43 -2.34
N SER A 100 9.92 -8.89 -2.59
CA SER A 100 8.74 -8.05 -2.63
C SER A 100 8.26 -7.79 -1.20
N LEU A 101 7.85 -6.55 -0.91
CA LEU A 101 7.17 -6.23 0.34
C LEU A 101 5.85 -6.99 0.45
N GLY A 102 5.49 -7.34 1.68
CA GLY A 102 4.25 -8.02 1.99
C GLY A 102 3.02 -7.22 1.56
N TRP A 103 2.07 -7.91 0.94
CA TRP A 103 0.81 -7.37 0.46
C TRP A 103 -0.24 -8.47 0.48
N ILE A 104 -1.39 -8.20 1.09
CA ILE A 104 -2.52 -9.13 1.16
C ILE A 104 -3.78 -8.31 0.85
N PRO A 105 -4.30 -8.33 -0.38
CA PRO A 105 -5.50 -7.60 -0.73
C PRO A 105 -6.74 -8.33 -0.22
N PHE A 106 -7.82 -7.61 0.05
CA PHE A 106 -9.08 -8.22 0.47
C PHE A 106 -10.29 -7.36 0.11
N LYS A 107 -11.44 -8.02 -0.04
CA LYS A 107 -12.77 -7.38 -0.12
C LYS A 107 -13.39 -7.27 1.28
N LYS A 108 -14.40 -6.41 1.47
CA LYS A 108 -15.12 -6.20 2.74
C LYS A 108 -15.40 -7.49 3.50
N VAL A 109 -15.99 -8.48 2.82
CA VAL A 109 -16.47 -9.74 3.41
C VAL A 109 -15.35 -10.55 4.08
N ALA A 110 -14.10 -10.40 3.64
CA ALA A 110 -12.97 -11.14 4.18
C ALA A 110 -12.46 -10.60 5.52
N ILE A 111 -12.94 -9.42 5.94
CA ILE A 111 -12.52 -8.80 7.20
C ILE A 111 -13.71 -8.50 8.10
N LYS A 112 -13.51 -8.66 9.41
CA LYS A 112 -14.40 -8.15 10.44
C LYS A 112 -13.60 -7.24 11.36
N TYR A 113 -14.22 -6.17 11.85
CA TYR A 113 -13.60 -5.24 12.79
C TYR A 113 -14.42 -5.22 14.08
N ALA A 114 -13.74 -5.40 15.21
CA ALA A 114 -14.29 -5.28 16.55
C ALA A 114 -13.17 -4.93 17.53
N ASP A 115 -13.42 -4.04 18.49
CA ASP A 115 -12.57 -3.76 19.65
C ASP A 115 -11.10 -3.44 19.33
N GLY A 116 -10.84 -2.71 18.24
CA GLY A 116 -9.47 -2.38 17.80
C GLY A 116 -8.71 -3.56 17.19
N TYR A 117 -9.40 -4.65 16.85
CA TYR A 117 -8.88 -5.78 16.09
C TYR A 117 -9.47 -5.83 14.69
N VAL A 118 -8.67 -6.30 13.74
CA VAL A 118 -9.16 -6.76 12.44
C VAL A 118 -9.01 -8.27 12.39
N GLN A 119 -10.12 -8.96 12.20
CA GLN A 119 -10.16 -10.39 11.94
C GLN A 119 -10.07 -10.63 10.43
N TYR A 120 -9.20 -11.57 10.04
CA TYR A 120 -9.05 -12.07 8.68
C TYR A 120 -8.95 -13.60 8.73
N GLY A 121 -9.97 -14.28 8.20
CA GLY A 121 -10.12 -15.72 8.39
C GLY A 121 -10.14 -16.10 9.88
N LYS A 122 -9.22 -16.98 10.28
CA LYS A 122 -9.05 -17.43 11.67
C LYS A 122 -8.13 -16.53 12.50
N HIS A 123 -7.53 -15.51 11.92
CA HIS A 123 -6.53 -14.66 12.59
C HIS A 123 -7.13 -13.33 13.03
N GLN A 124 -6.75 -12.87 14.21
CA GLN A 124 -7.08 -11.55 14.72
C GLN A 124 -5.82 -10.70 14.87
N PHE A 125 -5.87 -9.47 14.36
CA PHE A 125 -4.75 -8.55 14.33
C PHE A 125 -5.05 -7.30 15.14
N LYS A 126 -4.33 -7.09 16.24
CA LYS A 126 -4.49 -5.89 17.08
C LYS A 126 -3.94 -4.67 16.36
N LEU A 127 -4.77 -3.64 16.23
CA LEU A 127 -4.42 -2.37 15.63
C LEU A 127 -3.98 -1.35 16.69
N ARG A 128 -3.22 -0.36 16.26
CA ARG A 128 -3.14 0.95 16.91
C ARG A 128 -4.18 1.81 16.23
N ASP A 129 -5.40 1.77 16.75
CA ASP A 129 -6.51 2.51 16.17
C ASP A 129 -6.51 3.96 16.66
N SER A 130 -6.01 4.85 15.81
CA SER A 130 -6.06 6.30 16.04
C SER A 130 -7.26 6.97 15.38
N TYR A 131 -8.04 6.25 14.58
CA TYR A 131 -9.13 6.81 13.76
C TYR A 131 -10.52 6.48 14.30
N GLY A 132 -10.64 5.43 15.12
CA GLY A 132 -11.93 4.89 15.54
C GLY A 132 -12.66 4.27 14.36
N ILE A 133 -12.14 3.17 13.82
CA ILE A 133 -12.64 2.57 12.57
C ILE A 133 -14.14 2.23 12.62
N GLY A 134 -14.68 1.96 13.81
CA GLY A 134 -16.11 1.69 14.00
C GLY A 134 -17.04 2.79 13.46
N LYS A 135 -16.54 4.01 13.25
CA LYS A 135 -17.29 5.13 12.67
C LYS A 135 -17.39 5.09 11.13
N TYR A 136 -16.70 4.17 10.47
CA TYR A 136 -16.54 4.18 9.00
C TYR A 136 -17.10 2.91 8.34
N SER A 137 -17.77 3.08 7.20
CA SER A 137 -18.12 1.96 6.31
C SER A 137 -16.90 1.54 5.50
N VAL A 138 -16.40 0.32 5.74
CA VAL A 138 -15.26 -0.26 5.03
C VAL A 138 -15.73 -0.98 3.76
N ARG A 139 -15.02 -0.78 2.63
CA ARG A 139 -15.32 -1.42 1.33
C ARG A 139 -14.29 -2.46 0.91
N THR A 140 -13.04 -2.05 0.77
CA THR A 140 -11.95 -2.94 0.36
C THR A 140 -10.70 -2.53 1.10
N GLY A 141 -9.65 -3.33 1.01
CA GLY A 141 -8.40 -2.96 1.64
C GLY A 141 -7.27 -3.91 1.33
N SER A 142 -6.17 -3.67 2.01
CA SER A 142 -5.02 -4.56 1.96
C SER A 142 -4.19 -4.45 3.23
N PHE A 143 -3.63 -5.57 3.66
CA PHE A 143 -2.49 -5.54 4.58
C PHE A 143 -1.22 -5.24 3.77
N VAL A 144 -0.38 -4.33 4.27
CA VAL A 144 0.85 -3.92 3.61
C VAL A 144 2.02 -3.86 4.58
N GLU A 145 3.18 -4.33 4.13
CA GLU A 145 4.45 -4.23 4.82
C GLU A 145 5.22 -2.97 4.36
N ASP A 146 5.86 -2.26 5.28
CA ASP A 146 6.82 -1.21 4.94
C ASP A 146 8.27 -1.74 4.86
N SER A 147 9.19 -0.90 4.38
CA SER A 147 10.61 -1.27 4.24
C SER A 147 11.32 -1.59 5.56
N ARG A 148 10.70 -1.30 6.71
CA ARG A 148 11.20 -1.62 8.05
C ARG A 148 10.61 -2.93 8.60
N GLY A 149 9.77 -3.64 7.84
CA GLY A 149 9.09 -4.85 8.27
C GLY A 149 7.86 -4.58 9.13
N ARG A 150 7.35 -3.35 9.13
CA ARG A 150 6.15 -2.98 9.91
C ARG A 150 4.91 -3.16 9.03
N TRP A 151 3.89 -3.75 9.62
CA TRP A 151 2.64 -4.04 8.95
C TRP A 151 1.55 -3.01 9.27
N TYR A 152 0.76 -2.72 8.25
CA TYR A 152 -0.39 -1.83 8.31
C TYR A 152 -1.58 -2.49 7.64
N VAL A 153 -2.78 -2.15 8.08
CA VAL A 153 -4.00 -2.38 7.31
C VAL A 153 -4.40 -1.07 6.65
N CYS A 154 -4.57 -1.08 5.34
CA CYS A 154 -5.11 0.02 4.56
C CYS A 154 -6.57 -0.30 4.24
N LEU A 155 -7.49 0.50 4.75
CA LEU A 155 -8.93 0.34 4.58
C LEU A 155 -9.47 1.47 3.71
N VAL A 156 -10.04 1.12 2.56
CA VAL A 156 -10.84 2.04 1.76
C VAL A 156 -12.19 2.15 2.43
N VAL A 157 -12.50 3.36 2.89
CA VAL A 157 -13.75 3.69 3.56
C VAL A 157 -14.55 4.66 2.72
N ASP A 158 -15.87 4.57 2.86
CA ASP A 158 -16.75 5.61 2.38
C ASP A 158 -16.44 6.89 3.16
N SER A 159 -16.28 7.99 2.41
CA SER A 159 -16.20 9.31 3.00
C SER A 159 -17.61 9.87 2.94
N THR A 160 -18.05 10.54 4.01
CA THR A 160 -19.16 11.49 3.89
C THR A 160 -18.82 12.42 2.72
N LYS A 161 -19.82 12.74 1.88
CA LYS A 161 -19.63 13.65 0.76
C LYS A 161 -19.02 14.93 1.33
N ALA A 162 -17.80 15.25 0.90
CA ALA A 162 -17.24 16.57 1.19
C ALA A 162 -18.17 17.59 0.52
N GLU A 163 -18.50 18.65 1.23
CA GLU A 163 -19.23 19.78 0.64
C GLU A 163 -18.47 20.27 -0.58
N LYS A 164 -19.20 20.62 -1.64
CA LYS A 164 -18.57 21.20 -2.83
C LYS A 164 -17.91 22.51 -2.39
N PRO A 165 -16.62 22.75 -2.67
CA PRO A 165 -16.01 24.02 -2.33
C PRO A 165 -16.72 25.14 -3.10
N THR A 166 -17.21 26.15 -2.40
CA THR A 166 -17.78 27.39 -2.99
C THR A 166 -16.67 28.38 -3.39
N ALA A 167 -15.46 27.88 -3.66
CA ALA A 167 -14.30 28.73 -3.90
C ALA A 167 -14.49 29.57 -5.18
N THR A 168 -14.40 30.89 -5.03
CA THR A 168 -14.50 31.86 -6.12
C THR A 168 -13.14 32.43 -6.55
N LYS A 169 -12.07 32.10 -5.82
CA LYS A 169 -10.71 32.56 -6.08
C LYS A 169 -9.86 31.47 -6.73
N ALA A 170 -8.97 31.89 -7.62
CA ALA A 170 -7.96 31.05 -8.23
C ALA A 170 -6.57 31.51 -7.77
N ILE A 171 -5.71 30.56 -7.41
CA ILE A 171 -4.33 30.81 -7.02
C ILE A 171 -3.42 30.01 -7.96
N GLY A 172 -2.45 30.69 -8.57
CA GLY A 172 -1.39 30.04 -9.34
C GLY A 172 -0.34 29.46 -8.40
N ILE A 173 0.07 28.20 -8.62
CA ILE A 173 1.10 27.53 -7.81
C ILE A 173 2.30 27.25 -8.71
N ASP A 174 3.40 27.95 -8.45
CA ASP A 174 4.70 27.68 -9.10
C ASP A 174 5.56 26.77 -8.22
N LEU A 175 6.14 25.73 -8.80
CA LEU A 175 6.93 24.73 -8.06
C LEU A 175 8.43 24.98 -8.23
N GLY A 176 9.15 25.08 -7.11
CA GLY A 176 10.57 25.44 -7.12
C GLY A 176 11.49 24.38 -6.50
N LEU A 177 12.80 24.62 -6.64
CA LEU A 177 13.85 23.87 -5.95
C LEU A 177 14.30 24.55 -4.65
N LYS A 178 14.36 25.90 -4.67
CA LYS A 178 14.70 26.72 -3.50
C LYS A 178 13.61 26.62 -2.44
N ASP A 179 12.39 26.91 -2.86
CA ASP A 179 11.14 26.73 -2.12
C ASP A 179 10.30 25.69 -2.83
N ILE A 180 9.50 24.91 -2.10
CA ILE A 180 8.69 23.83 -2.68
C ILE A 180 7.64 24.40 -3.64
N ALA A 181 6.99 25.47 -3.21
CA ALA A 181 6.00 26.16 -4.01
C ALA A 181 5.93 27.64 -3.64
N THR A 182 5.65 28.50 -4.62
CA THR A 182 5.30 29.90 -4.44
C THR A 182 3.95 30.14 -5.10
N CYS A 183 3.03 30.73 -4.36
CA CYS A 183 1.68 31.00 -4.82
C CYS A 183 1.57 32.45 -5.33
N SER A 184 0.65 32.70 -6.25
CA SER A 184 0.45 34.03 -6.87
C SER A 184 0.01 35.12 -5.89
N ASP A 185 -0.49 34.74 -4.71
CA ASP A 185 -0.86 35.61 -3.60
C ASP A 185 0.33 35.97 -2.68
N GLY A 186 1.53 35.48 -3.00
CA GLY A 186 2.74 35.67 -2.20
C GLY A 186 3.02 34.57 -1.18
N THR A 187 2.15 33.56 -1.04
CA THR A 187 2.37 32.46 -0.09
C THR A 187 3.55 31.58 -0.53
N VAL A 188 4.57 31.46 0.31
CA VAL A 188 5.77 30.65 0.03
C VAL A 188 5.82 29.41 0.91
N ILE A 189 5.83 28.23 0.29
CA ILE A 189 6.04 26.95 0.97
C ILE A 189 7.53 26.62 0.92
N SER A 190 8.22 26.85 2.04
CA SER A 190 9.67 26.62 2.14
C SER A 190 10.08 25.15 1.94
N ASN A 191 11.31 24.95 1.48
CA ASN A 191 11.94 23.63 1.39
C ASN A 191 12.78 23.33 2.64
N PRO A 192 12.31 22.47 3.57
CA PRO A 192 13.02 22.15 4.81
C PRO A 192 14.27 21.27 4.60
N LYS A 193 14.57 20.85 3.36
CA LYS A 193 15.75 20.05 3.00
C LYS A 193 15.99 18.84 3.92
N PHE A 194 14.91 18.10 4.26
CA PHE A 194 14.96 17.01 5.26
C PHE A 194 16.10 16.01 5.06
N TYR A 195 16.47 15.70 3.81
CA TYR A 195 17.57 14.80 3.52
C TYR A 195 18.90 15.31 4.12
N ARG A 196 19.23 16.59 3.92
CA ARG A 196 20.46 17.22 4.42
C ARG A 196 20.58 17.11 5.94
N LYS A 197 19.47 17.27 6.66
CA LYS A 197 19.41 17.10 8.13
C LYS A 197 19.83 15.70 8.61
N TYR A 198 19.59 14.66 7.80
CA TYR A 198 19.90 13.28 8.16
C TYR A 198 21.08 12.68 7.39
N GLU A 199 21.67 13.43 6.46
CA GLU A 199 22.71 12.97 5.53
C GLU A 199 23.94 12.42 6.26
N LYS A 200 24.49 13.15 7.25
CA LYS A 200 25.63 12.68 8.05
C LYS A 200 25.33 11.35 8.74
N LYS A 201 24.15 11.22 9.35
CA LYS A 201 23.71 9.99 10.04
C LYS A 201 23.53 8.82 9.06
N LEU A 202 23.03 9.12 7.86
CA LEU A 202 22.83 8.13 6.80
C LEU A 202 24.17 7.61 6.28
N ARG A 203 25.11 8.52 5.98
CA ARG A 203 26.47 8.18 5.52
C ARG A 203 27.20 7.27 6.52
N ILE A 204 27.15 7.60 7.81
CA ILE A 204 27.76 6.79 8.87
C ILE A 204 27.13 5.38 8.90
N ALA A 205 25.79 5.30 8.89
CA ALA A 205 25.09 4.02 8.91
C ALA A 205 25.37 3.15 7.68
N GLN A 206 25.53 3.76 6.50
CA GLN A 206 25.90 3.07 5.26
C GLN A 206 27.33 2.54 5.30
N ARG A 207 28.31 3.34 5.74
CA ARG A 207 29.71 2.92 5.91
C ARG A 207 29.83 1.75 6.88
N ALA A 208 29.10 1.80 7.99
CA ALA A 208 29.02 0.71 8.97
C ALA A 208 28.22 -0.51 8.48
N ARG A 209 27.72 -0.52 7.23
CA ARG A 209 26.85 -1.57 6.65
C ARG A 209 25.63 -1.90 7.51
N ASN A 210 25.16 -0.97 8.35
CA ASN A 210 24.04 -1.16 9.26
C ASN A 210 22.71 -0.98 8.53
N LYS A 211 22.29 -2.02 7.80
CA LYS A 211 21.08 -2.02 6.96
C LYS A 211 19.81 -1.66 7.73
N LYS A 212 19.70 -2.01 9.01
CA LYS A 212 18.54 -1.69 9.86
C LYS A 212 18.45 -0.19 10.13
N ARG A 213 19.58 0.43 10.49
CA ARG A 213 19.66 1.88 10.73
C ARG A 213 19.42 2.69 9.46
N VAL A 214 20.00 2.25 8.34
CA VAL A 214 19.79 2.87 7.02
C VAL A 214 18.30 2.91 6.67
N ARG A 215 17.59 1.76 6.76
CA ARG A 215 16.15 1.69 6.51
C ARG A 215 15.34 2.60 7.44
N ALA A 216 15.70 2.66 8.73
CA ALA A 216 15.02 3.52 9.69
C ALA A 216 15.19 5.02 9.34
N LEU A 217 16.38 5.44 8.93
CA LEU A 217 16.66 6.82 8.51
C LEU A 217 15.91 7.19 7.23
N HIS A 218 15.96 6.35 6.19
CA HIS A 218 15.17 6.58 4.97
C HIS A 218 13.67 6.72 5.27
N ALA A 219 13.12 5.85 6.11
CA ALA A 219 11.72 5.95 6.52
C ALA A 219 11.41 7.24 7.29
N LYS A 220 12.34 7.72 8.14
CA LYS A 220 12.17 9.00 8.86
C LYS A 220 12.16 10.17 7.87
N ILE A 221 13.10 10.20 6.93
CA ILE A 221 13.18 11.25 5.89
C ILE A 221 11.91 11.26 5.04
N ALA A 222 11.46 10.10 4.57
CA ALA A 222 10.25 9.97 3.76
C ALA A 222 8.98 10.42 4.53
N ASN A 223 8.85 10.00 5.79
CA ASN A 223 7.72 10.40 6.63
C ASN A 223 7.72 11.89 6.95
N SER A 224 8.88 12.49 7.23
CA SER A 224 9.00 13.94 7.45
C SER A 224 8.62 14.74 6.21
N ARG A 225 9.08 14.31 5.03
CA ARG A 225 8.67 14.92 3.75
C ARG A 225 7.16 14.82 3.54
N LYS A 226 6.58 13.64 3.78
CA LYS A 226 5.15 13.41 3.61
C LYS A 226 4.31 14.26 4.58
N ASP A 227 4.74 14.39 5.83
CA ASP A 227 4.07 15.22 6.84
C ASP A 227 4.06 16.71 6.43
N HIS A 228 5.22 17.24 6.01
CA HIS A 228 5.34 18.61 5.51
C HIS A 228 4.41 18.89 4.34
N LEU A 229 4.41 18.01 3.33
CA LEU A 229 3.55 18.17 2.15
C LEU A 229 2.05 18.07 2.50
N HIS A 230 1.67 17.20 3.43
CA HIS A 230 0.28 17.13 3.88
C HIS A 230 -0.17 18.38 4.62
N LYS A 231 0.68 18.95 5.48
CA LYS A 231 0.38 20.20 6.18
C LYS A 231 0.29 21.36 5.21
N ALA A 232 1.25 21.48 4.29
CA ALA A 232 1.27 22.53 3.27
C ALA A 232 0.02 22.46 2.36
N SER A 233 -0.34 21.28 1.85
CA SER A 233 -1.56 21.12 1.05
C SER A 233 -2.84 21.37 1.85
N THR A 234 -2.87 21.04 3.15
CA THR A 234 -4.03 21.35 3.99
C THR A 234 -4.18 22.85 4.23
N LEU A 235 -3.07 23.56 4.38
CA LEU A 235 -3.05 25.02 4.54
C LEU A 235 -3.61 25.69 3.27
N LEU A 236 -3.09 25.32 2.10
CA LEU A 236 -3.56 25.86 0.80
C LEU A 236 -5.03 25.58 0.48
N VAL A 237 -5.63 24.51 1.03
CA VAL A 237 -7.05 24.18 0.80
C VAL A 237 -7.98 24.90 1.77
N LYS A 238 -7.45 25.36 2.92
CA LYS A 238 -8.23 26.06 3.95
C LYS A 238 -8.24 27.58 3.78
N GLU A 239 -7.23 28.12 3.11
CA GLU A 239 -7.13 29.53 2.71
C GLU A 239 -7.95 29.79 1.44
#